data_AF-K2MX62-F1
#
_entry.id   AF-K2MX62-F1
#
_cell.length_a   1.000
_cell.length_b   1.000
_cell.length_c   1.000
_cell.angle_alpha   90.00
_cell.angle_beta   90.00
_cell.angle_gamma   90.00
#
_symmetry.space_group_name_H-M   'P 1'
#
loop_
_entity.id
_entity.type
_entity.pdbx_description
1 polymer ?
#
loop_
_entity_poly.entity_id
_entity_poly.type
_entity_poly.pdbx_seq_one_letter_code
_entity_poly.pdbx_strand_id
1 'polypeptide(L)'
;MLNLVEYRSRADRLADYLPWAALVAPGIVLNKDGSFQRTFRFRGPDLESATEAELVGICARANNALRRLGSGWALFFEAERIEALDYPNSQFPDAASWLVDEERRAAFEGKIAHFESRYHLTLLFMPPPDGQARAESALVESDHSEGQRNWRQELTRFRDETDRVLDLLSGLMPEVRALDDAETLTFLHDTISTRRHAVAVPETPMYLDSVLVDTPLTGGLEPMLGNQHLRTLSILGFPNTTRPGVLDALNHQDFTYRWVTRFIPLDKAEATKTLTRLRRQWFSKRKSIAAILREVVTNELNRAGFAG
;
A
#
# COMPACT_ATOMS: atom_id res chain seq x y z
N MET A 1 8.64 12.53 19.86
CA MET A 1 8.06 13.55 18.96
C MET A 1 7.21 14.50 19.82
N LEU A 2 7.29 15.81 19.60
CA LEU A 2 6.46 16.77 20.34
C LEU A 2 4.98 16.50 20.08
N ASN A 3 4.17 16.46 21.15
CA ASN A 3 2.73 16.35 21.02
C ASN A 3 2.15 17.69 20.55
N LEU A 4 1.97 17.83 19.23
CA LEU A 4 1.48 19.06 18.63
C LEU A 4 0.02 19.37 19.01
N VAL A 5 -0.73 18.41 19.58
CA VAL A 5 -2.13 18.59 20.00
C VAL A 5 -2.27 19.72 21.04
N GLU A 6 -1.26 19.93 21.87
CA GLU A 6 -1.25 21.00 22.89
C GLU A 6 -1.14 22.41 22.28
N TYR A 7 -0.50 22.53 21.11
CA TYR A 7 -0.29 23.81 20.42
C TYR A 7 -1.22 24.00 19.23
N ARG A 8 -1.79 22.91 18.70
CA ARG A 8 -2.66 22.88 17.53
C ARG A 8 -3.54 21.64 17.53
N SER A 9 -4.86 21.84 17.59
CA SER A 9 -5.85 20.76 17.69
C SER A 9 -6.23 20.09 16.35
N ARG A 10 -5.82 20.64 15.21
CA ARG A 10 -6.16 20.13 13.89
C ARG A 10 -4.94 20.17 12.96
N ALA A 11 -4.62 19.04 12.34
CA ALA A 11 -3.65 18.96 11.25
C ALA A 11 -4.05 19.91 10.12
N ASP A 12 -3.11 20.72 9.64
CA ASP A 12 -3.34 21.68 8.55
C ASP A 12 -2.33 21.52 7.40
N ARG A 13 -1.24 20.79 7.62
CA ARG A 13 -0.19 20.55 6.65
C ARG A 13 -0.13 19.09 6.28
N LEU A 14 0.32 18.81 5.06
CA LEU A 14 0.56 17.44 4.60
C LEU A 14 1.46 16.66 5.56
N ALA A 15 2.54 17.28 6.04
CA ALA A 15 3.48 16.68 7.01
C ALA A 15 2.81 16.15 8.29
N ASP A 16 1.74 16.79 8.76
CA ASP A 16 1.01 16.37 9.96
C ASP A 16 0.30 15.02 9.76
N TYR A 17 -0.08 14.70 8.51
CA TYR A 17 -0.74 13.45 8.15
C TYR A 17 0.23 12.31 7.84
N LEU A 18 1.50 12.61 7.57
CA LEU A 18 2.47 11.61 7.15
C LEU A 18 2.99 10.81 8.35
N PRO A 19 3.06 9.46 8.22
CA PRO A 19 3.48 8.61 9.31
C PRO A 19 5.00 8.49 9.43
N TRP A 20 5.80 8.96 8.47
CA TRP A 20 7.23 8.64 8.39
C TRP A 20 8.05 9.48 9.37
N ALA A 21 8.74 8.83 10.31
CA ALA A 21 9.56 9.53 11.30
C ALA A 21 11.04 9.55 10.90
N ALA A 22 11.63 8.39 10.61
CA ALA A 22 13.08 8.26 10.38
C ALA A 22 13.44 7.01 9.56
N LEU A 23 14.59 6.99 8.88
CA LEU A 23 15.23 5.74 8.46
C LEU A 23 16.03 5.21 9.65
N VAL A 24 15.76 3.96 10.04
CA VAL A 24 16.38 3.32 11.22
C VAL A 24 17.28 2.14 10.87
N ALA A 25 17.21 1.68 9.63
CA ALA A 25 18.09 0.70 9.00
C ALA A 25 17.95 0.83 7.47
N PRO A 26 18.84 0.21 6.65
CA PRO A 26 18.79 0.33 5.20
C PRO A 26 17.42 -0.02 4.61
N GLY A 27 16.77 0.97 3.98
CA GLY A 27 15.43 0.88 3.38
C GLY A 27 14.29 0.67 4.38
N ILE A 28 14.55 0.79 5.69
CA ILE A 28 13.56 0.58 6.76
C ILE A 28 13.21 1.91 7.43
N VAL A 29 11.93 2.26 7.32
CA VAL A 29 11.35 3.46 7.91
C VAL A 29 10.69 3.11 9.24
N LEU A 30 11.01 3.88 10.28
CA LEU A 30 10.24 3.94 11.51
C LEU A 30 9.13 4.99 11.34
N ASN A 31 7.90 4.58 11.62
CA ASN A 31 6.74 5.45 11.62
C ASN A 31 6.50 6.08 13.00
N LYS A 32 5.79 7.21 13.03
CA LYS A 32 5.45 7.99 14.23
C LYS A 32 4.62 7.20 15.25
N ASP A 33 3.89 6.19 14.79
CA ASP A 33 3.09 5.28 15.61
C ASP A 33 3.91 4.11 16.19
N GLY A 34 5.21 4.03 15.89
CA GLY A 34 6.10 2.97 16.34
C GLY A 34 6.11 1.72 15.43
N SER A 35 5.39 1.74 14.31
CA SER A 35 5.47 0.68 13.31
C SER A 35 6.74 0.80 12.46
N PHE A 36 7.20 -0.35 11.95
CA PHE A 36 8.26 -0.41 10.95
C PHE A 36 7.66 -0.62 9.57
N GLN A 37 8.31 -0.04 8.56
CA GLN A 37 7.92 -0.17 7.16
C GLN A 37 9.16 -0.49 6.30
N ARG A 38 9.00 -1.40 5.34
CA ARG A 38 9.99 -1.69 4.29
C ARG A 38 9.28 -1.89 2.96
N THR A 39 9.83 -1.35 1.89
CA THR A 39 9.21 -1.39 0.56
C THR A 39 10.08 -2.15 -0.42
N PHE A 40 9.44 -3.02 -1.20
CA PHE A 40 10.06 -3.76 -2.29
C PHE A 40 9.51 -3.25 -3.61
N ARG A 41 10.39 -3.07 -4.60
CA ARG A 41 9.98 -2.93 -6.00
C ARG A 41 9.93 -4.31 -6.63
N PHE A 42 8.94 -4.56 -7.49
CA PHE A 42 8.84 -5.82 -8.20
C PHE A 42 8.29 -5.63 -9.62
N ARG A 43 8.47 -6.65 -10.46
CA ARG A 43 7.73 -6.81 -11.71
C ARG A 43 6.99 -8.14 -11.67
N GLY A 44 5.68 -8.10 -11.88
CA GLY A 44 4.86 -9.30 -12.00
C GLY A 44 5.10 -10.03 -13.33
N PRO A 45 4.55 -11.24 -13.50
CA PRO A 45 4.52 -11.90 -14.80
C PRO A 45 3.78 -11.04 -15.82
N ASP A 46 4.17 -11.16 -17.09
CA ASP A 46 3.45 -10.55 -18.19
C ASP A 46 2.06 -11.20 -18.33
N LEU A 47 1.02 -10.41 -18.07
CA LEU A 47 -0.36 -10.87 -18.10
C LEU A 47 -0.85 -11.19 -19.52
N GLU A 48 -0.25 -10.59 -20.55
CA GLU A 48 -0.62 -10.84 -21.95
C GLU A 48 -0.08 -12.19 -22.45
N SER A 49 1.06 -12.62 -21.91
CA SER A 49 1.74 -13.86 -22.30
C SER A 49 1.45 -15.05 -21.38
N ALA A 50 1.02 -14.81 -20.13
CA ALA A 50 0.84 -15.86 -19.15
C ALA A 50 -0.49 -16.63 -19.32
N THR A 51 -0.41 -17.95 -19.22
CA THR A 51 -1.60 -18.81 -19.21
C THR A 51 -2.35 -18.71 -17.87
N GLU A 52 -3.64 -19.01 -17.87
CA GLU A 52 -4.45 -19.01 -16.63
C GLU A 52 -3.87 -19.96 -15.57
N ALA A 53 -3.38 -21.13 -15.97
CA ALA A 53 -2.76 -22.10 -15.06
C ALA A 53 -1.47 -21.56 -14.41
N GLU A 54 -0.63 -20.86 -15.18
CA GLU A 54 0.57 -20.20 -14.66
C GLU A 54 0.21 -19.11 -13.68
N LEU A 55 -0.77 -18.26 -14.01
CA LEU A 55 -1.24 -17.18 -13.12
C LEU A 55 -1.81 -17.75 -11.81
N VAL A 56 -2.61 -18.81 -11.87
CA VAL A 56 -3.10 -19.50 -10.67
C VAL A 56 -1.95 -20.05 -9.82
N GLY A 57 -0.95 -20.68 -10.46
CA GLY A 57 0.24 -21.19 -9.77
C GLY A 57 1.05 -20.08 -9.10
N ILE A 58 1.23 -18.94 -9.79
CA ILE A 58 1.90 -17.75 -9.26
C ILE A 58 1.14 -17.18 -8.07
N CYS A 59 -0.18 -16.99 -8.20
CA CYS A 59 -1.03 -16.53 -7.10
C CYS A 59 -0.96 -17.46 -5.88
N ALA A 60 -0.95 -18.79 -6.09
CA ALA A 60 -0.84 -19.75 -4.99
C ALA A 60 0.52 -19.66 -4.27
N ARG A 61 1.63 -19.50 -5.01
CA ARG A 61 2.97 -19.32 -4.43
C ARG A 61 3.10 -17.99 -3.69
N ALA A 62 2.62 -16.89 -4.28
CA ALA A 62 2.56 -15.59 -3.61
C ALA A 62 1.74 -15.66 -2.32
N ASN A 63 0.56 -16.29 -2.35
CA ASN A 63 -0.26 -16.50 -1.17
C ASN A 63 0.47 -17.32 -0.09
N ASN A 64 1.22 -18.36 -0.46
CA ASN A 64 2.00 -19.14 0.50
C ASN A 64 3.15 -18.35 1.14
N ALA A 65 3.77 -17.43 0.40
CA ALA A 65 4.78 -16.53 0.95
C ALA A 65 4.15 -15.56 1.97
N LEU A 66 3.01 -14.96 1.61
CA LEU A 66 2.39 -13.88 2.37
C LEU A 66 1.53 -14.36 3.55
N ARG A 67 0.92 -15.55 3.49
CA ARG A 67 0.06 -16.09 4.57
C ARG A 67 0.80 -16.34 5.90
N ARG A 68 2.14 -16.30 5.86
CA ARG A 68 3.02 -16.42 7.04
C ARG A 68 2.97 -15.18 7.92
N LEU A 69 2.63 -14.04 7.33
CA LEU A 69 2.43 -12.80 8.05
C LEU A 69 1.06 -12.90 8.73
N GLY A 70 1.05 -12.68 10.04
CA GLY A 70 -0.13 -12.78 10.89
C GLY A 70 -0.58 -11.42 11.39
N SER A 71 -1.23 -11.41 12.55
CA SER A 71 -1.70 -10.17 13.19
C SER A 71 -0.53 -9.20 13.45
N GLY A 72 -0.79 -7.90 13.35
CA GLY A 72 0.22 -6.85 13.48
C GLY A 72 0.90 -6.45 12.17
N TRP A 73 0.77 -7.26 11.11
CA TRP A 73 1.25 -6.90 9.77
C TRP A 73 0.17 -6.20 8.94
N ALA A 74 0.61 -5.35 8.03
CA ALA A 74 -0.20 -4.83 6.93
C ALA A 74 0.65 -4.80 5.65
N LEU A 75 0.02 -5.16 4.54
CA LEU A 75 0.63 -5.17 3.22
C LEU A 75 -0.07 -4.15 2.33
N PHE A 76 0.71 -3.38 1.59
CA PHE A 76 0.21 -2.45 0.60
C PHE A 76 0.81 -2.83 -0.75
N PHE A 77 -0.04 -3.32 -1.65
CA PHE A 77 0.31 -3.57 -3.03
C PHE A 77 -0.05 -2.34 -3.84
N GLU A 78 0.96 -1.74 -4.44
CA GLU A 78 0.83 -0.49 -5.17
C GLU A 78 1.21 -0.69 -6.62
N ALA A 79 0.37 -0.15 -7.51
CA ALA A 79 0.63 -0.06 -8.94
C ALA A 79 0.48 1.41 -9.34
N GLU A 80 1.57 2.02 -9.78
CA GLU A 80 1.59 3.37 -10.30
C GLU A 80 1.74 3.32 -11.82
N ARG A 81 0.71 3.79 -12.53
CA ARG A 81 0.76 3.97 -13.98
C ARG A 81 1.18 5.39 -14.29
N ILE A 82 2.30 5.53 -14.96
CA ILE A 82 2.89 6.81 -15.34
C ILE A 82 3.08 6.89 -16.85
N GLU A 83 3.15 8.11 -17.37
CA GLU A 83 3.48 8.34 -18.77
C GLU A 83 4.95 7.97 -19.03
N ALA A 84 5.19 7.18 -20.07
CA ALA A 84 6.51 6.84 -20.57
C ALA A 84 6.92 7.90 -21.60
N LEU A 85 7.70 8.88 -21.15
CA LEU A 85 8.08 10.05 -21.96
C LEU A 85 9.31 9.80 -22.85
N ASP A 86 10.21 8.91 -22.43
CA ASP A 86 11.52 8.75 -23.05
C ASP A 86 11.70 7.34 -23.64
N TYR A 87 12.23 7.27 -24.87
CA TYR A 87 12.70 6.03 -25.46
C TYR A 87 14.13 5.73 -24.99
N PRO A 88 14.44 4.49 -24.55
CA PRO A 88 15.76 4.17 -24.02
C PRO A 88 16.87 4.29 -25.09
N ASN A 89 18.04 4.76 -24.67
CA ASN A 89 19.23 4.72 -25.51
C ASN A 89 19.85 3.33 -25.47
N SER A 90 19.74 2.61 -26.58
CA SER A 90 20.23 1.23 -26.72
C SER A 90 21.50 1.17 -27.59
N GLN A 91 22.41 0.25 -27.26
CA GLN A 91 23.58 -0.06 -28.08
C GLN A 91 23.36 -1.40 -28.79
N PHE A 92 23.54 -1.43 -30.11
CA PHE A 92 23.34 -2.63 -30.92
C PHE A 92 24.66 -3.11 -31.55
N PRO A 93 24.87 -4.43 -31.65
CA PRO A 93 26.08 -5.01 -32.21
C PRO A 93 26.17 -4.88 -33.74
N ASP A 94 25.04 -4.63 -34.42
CA ASP A 94 24.94 -4.58 -35.88
C ASP A 94 23.94 -3.53 -36.38
N ALA A 95 24.10 -3.11 -37.63
CA ALA A 95 23.31 -2.05 -38.25
C ALA A 95 21.85 -2.45 -38.50
N ALA A 96 21.54 -3.73 -38.69
CA ALA A 96 20.16 -4.17 -38.93
C ALA A 96 19.34 -4.10 -37.63
N SER A 97 19.90 -4.56 -36.52
CA SER A 97 19.28 -4.42 -35.19
C SER A 97 19.12 -2.94 -34.80
N TRP A 98 20.11 -2.11 -35.09
CA TRP A 98 20.02 -0.65 -34.89
C TRP A 98 18.87 -0.04 -35.71
N LEU A 99 18.75 -0.38 -36.99
CA LEU A 99 17.69 0.15 -37.86
C LEU A 99 16.28 -0.24 -37.36
N VAL A 100 16.12 -1.49 -36.88
CA VAL A 100 14.85 -1.93 -36.27
C VAL A 100 14.51 -1.14 -35.00
N ASP A 101 15.51 -0.81 -34.18
CA ASP A 101 15.30 0.01 -32.98
C ASP A 101 14.96 1.47 -33.32
N GLU A 102 15.55 2.04 -34.35
CA GLU A 102 15.21 3.38 -34.82
C GLU A 102 13.77 3.47 -35.36
N GLU A 103 13.29 2.44 -36.06
CA GLU A 103 11.87 2.35 -36.45
C GLU A 103 10.94 2.27 -35.22
N ARG A 104 11.36 1.53 -34.17
CA ARG A 104 10.60 1.47 -32.90
C ARG A 104 10.60 2.81 -32.18
N ARG A 105 11.75 3.50 -32.12
CA ARG A 105 11.89 4.84 -31.57
C ARG A 105 10.96 5.82 -32.31
N ALA A 106 10.97 5.81 -33.65
CA ALA A 106 10.11 6.66 -34.46
C ALA A 106 8.62 6.38 -34.22
N ALA A 107 8.23 5.12 -34.02
CA ALA A 107 6.86 4.75 -33.66
C ALA A 107 6.48 5.23 -32.25
N PHE A 108 7.40 5.13 -31.28
CA PHE A 108 7.21 5.56 -29.89
C PHE A 108 7.12 7.08 -29.75
N GLU A 109 7.96 7.83 -30.46
CA GLU A 109 7.97 9.30 -30.49
C GLU A 109 6.76 9.88 -31.28
N GLY A 110 5.88 9.02 -31.79
CA GLY A 110 4.65 9.40 -32.47
C GLY A 110 3.60 10.06 -31.56
N LYS A 111 2.36 10.18 -32.05
CA LYS A 111 1.27 10.93 -31.38
C LYS A 111 0.54 10.16 -30.27
N ILE A 112 1.03 9.01 -29.84
CA ILE A 112 0.35 8.14 -28.88
C ILE A 112 1.06 8.29 -27.54
N ALA A 113 0.31 8.63 -26.49
CA ALA A 113 0.85 8.63 -25.13
C ALA A 113 1.15 7.19 -24.71
N HIS A 114 2.39 6.92 -24.33
CA HIS A 114 2.81 5.63 -23.81
C HIS A 114 2.75 5.65 -22.29
N PHE A 115 2.51 4.48 -21.68
CA PHE A 115 2.42 4.35 -20.23
C PHE A 115 3.18 3.13 -19.75
N GLU A 116 3.82 3.25 -18.60
CA GLU A 116 4.43 2.14 -17.88
C GLU A 116 3.83 2.02 -16.47
N SER A 117 3.83 0.80 -15.94
CA SER A 117 3.37 0.50 -14.58
C SER A 117 4.54 0.12 -13.69
N ARG A 118 4.69 0.82 -12.57
CA ARG A 118 5.67 0.53 -11.50
C ARG A 118 4.96 -0.11 -10.32
N TYR A 119 5.50 -1.21 -9.82
CA TYR A 119 4.88 -1.96 -8.74
C TYR A 119 5.73 -1.96 -7.47
N HIS A 120 5.07 -1.70 -6.35
CA HIS A 120 5.68 -1.70 -5.02
C HIS A 120 4.86 -2.56 -4.05
N LEU A 121 5.56 -3.32 -3.22
CA LEU A 121 5.00 -4.02 -2.07
C LEU A 121 5.59 -3.40 -0.81
N THR A 122 4.75 -2.71 -0.04
CA THR A 122 5.15 -2.18 1.27
C THR A 122 4.67 -3.11 2.37
N LEU A 123 5.61 -3.63 3.17
CA LEU A 123 5.33 -4.39 4.38
C LEU A 123 5.43 -3.46 5.57
N LEU A 124 4.37 -3.42 6.37
CA LEU A 124 4.31 -2.68 7.62
C LEU A 124 4.09 -3.64 8.77
N PHE A 125 4.82 -3.46 9.86
CA PHE A 125 4.68 -4.23 11.08
C PHE A 125 4.50 -3.30 12.28
N MET A 126 3.39 -3.47 12.98
CA MET A 126 3.13 -2.86 14.28
C MET A 126 3.48 -3.88 15.36
N PRO A 127 4.59 -3.68 16.12
CA PRO A 127 4.90 -4.61 17.18
C PRO A 127 3.91 -4.45 18.34
N PRO A 128 3.63 -5.54 19.09
CA PRO A 128 2.50 -5.61 20.01
C PRO A 128 2.55 -4.53 21.10
N PRO A 129 1.39 -4.16 21.68
CA PRO A 129 1.34 -3.20 22.78
C PRO A 129 2.19 -3.67 23.97
N ASP A 130 2.78 -2.72 24.70
CA ASP A 130 3.75 -3.03 25.79
C ASP A 130 3.18 -3.97 26.87
N GLY A 131 1.87 -3.94 27.12
CA GLY A 131 1.20 -4.86 28.06
C GLY A 131 1.19 -6.32 27.58
N GLN A 132 1.06 -6.54 26.27
CA GLN A 132 1.12 -7.87 25.67
C GLN A 132 2.57 -8.37 25.60
N ALA A 133 3.51 -7.51 25.22
CA ALA A 133 4.94 -7.83 25.20
C ALA A 133 5.48 -8.22 26.60
N ARG A 134 5.02 -7.55 27.65
CA ARG A 134 5.35 -7.90 29.05
C ARG A 134 4.80 -9.26 29.47
N ALA A 135 3.56 -9.57 29.09
CA ALA A 135 2.97 -10.88 29.39
C ALA A 135 3.69 -12.01 28.64
N GLU A 136 4.05 -11.80 27.37
CA GLU A 136 4.83 -12.76 26.59
C GLU A 136 6.24 -12.96 27.17
N SER A 137 6.90 -11.86 27.58
CA SER A 137 8.23 -11.93 28.22
C SER A 137 8.20 -12.60 29.59
N ALA A 138 7.12 -12.45 30.36
CA ALA A 138 6.97 -13.14 31.65
C ALA A 138 6.75 -14.66 31.50
N LEU A 139 6.27 -15.11 30.34
CA LEU A 139 6.10 -16.54 30.02
C LEU A 139 7.38 -17.19 29.50
N VAL A 140 8.36 -16.38 29.06
CA VAL A 140 9.67 -16.82 28.59
C VAL A 140 10.71 -16.42 29.63
N GLU A 141 11.15 -17.37 30.47
CA GLU A 141 12.28 -17.16 31.38
C GLU A 141 13.50 -16.68 30.59
N SER A 142 13.73 -15.37 30.59
CA SER A 142 14.81 -14.71 29.87
C SER A 142 15.51 -13.75 30.83
N ASP A 143 16.84 -13.85 30.87
CA ASP A 143 17.75 -13.21 31.83
C ASP A 143 17.88 -11.67 31.67
N HIS A 144 16.89 -11.02 31.07
CA HIS A 144 16.94 -9.61 30.73
C HIS A 144 16.24 -8.75 31.79
N SER A 145 16.95 -7.72 32.24
CA SER A 145 16.50 -6.72 33.19
C SER A 145 15.07 -6.24 32.92
N GLU A 146 14.24 -6.34 33.96
CA GLU A 146 12.80 -6.08 34.00
C GLU A 146 12.36 -4.82 33.22
N GLY A 147 11.47 -5.02 32.24
CA GLY A 147 10.44 -4.01 31.89
C GLY A 147 10.68 -3.04 30.72
N GLN A 148 11.86 -3.02 30.08
CA GLN A 148 12.12 -2.17 28.90
C GLN A 148 12.00 -2.93 27.57
N ARG A 149 11.16 -2.39 26.66
CA ARG A 149 10.96 -2.92 25.30
C ARG A 149 12.27 -2.86 24.51
N ASN A 150 12.71 -4.01 23.98
CA ASN A 150 13.92 -4.09 23.18
C ASN A 150 13.65 -3.78 21.71
N TRP A 151 13.62 -2.48 21.38
CA TRP A 151 13.39 -2.01 20.01
C TRP A 151 14.40 -2.54 18.98
N ARG A 152 15.63 -2.86 19.40
CA ARG A 152 16.63 -3.45 18.50
C ARG A 152 16.26 -4.87 18.11
N GLN A 153 15.72 -5.65 19.04
CA GLN A 153 15.22 -7.00 18.75
C GLN A 153 14.00 -6.95 17.83
N GLU A 154 13.05 -6.04 18.07
CA GLU A 154 11.88 -5.88 17.19
C GLU A 154 12.28 -5.46 15.77
N LEU A 155 13.23 -4.53 15.63
CA LEU A 155 13.77 -4.13 14.34
C LEU A 155 14.49 -5.30 13.64
N THR A 156 15.26 -6.08 14.38
CA THR A 156 15.94 -7.27 13.84
C THR A 156 14.93 -8.29 13.35
N ARG A 157 13.91 -8.58 14.16
CA ARG A 157 12.80 -9.48 13.78
C ARG A 157 12.08 -8.99 12.53
N PHE A 158 11.76 -7.71 12.46
CA PHE A 158 11.12 -7.12 11.30
C PHE A 158 11.97 -7.28 10.04
N ARG A 159 13.26 -6.92 10.11
CA ARG A 159 14.21 -7.10 9.01
C ARG A 159 14.26 -8.55 8.56
N ASP A 160 14.49 -9.48 9.48
CA ASP A 160 14.66 -10.90 9.17
C ASP A 160 13.37 -11.52 8.57
N GLU A 161 12.18 -11.13 9.04
CA GLU A 161 10.92 -11.58 8.43
C GLU A 161 10.72 -10.98 7.03
N THR A 162 11.04 -9.70 6.84
CA THR A 162 10.95 -9.08 5.50
C THR A 162 11.96 -9.69 4.52
N ASP A 163 13.18 -10.01 4.95
CA ASP A 163 14.18 -10.72 4.12
C ASP A 163 13.66 -12.11 3.70
N ARG A 164 13.07 -12.88 4.63
CA ARG A 164 12.43 -14.16 4.28
C ARG A 164 11.30 -14.00 3.27
N VAL A 165 10.47 -12.96 3.39
CA VAL A 165 9.42 -12.69 2.40
C VAL A 165 10.05 -12.37 1.05
N LEU A 166 11.09 -11.55 1.03
CA LEU A 166 11.82 -11.21 -0.19
C LEU A 166 12.40 -12.45 -0.87
N ASP A 167 13.04 -13.34 -0.11
CA ASP A 167 13.61 -14.61 -0.63
C ASP A 167 12.55 -15.53 -1.25
N LEU A 168 11.36 -15.59 -0.65
CA LEU A 168 10.26 -16.38 -1.21
C LEU A 168 9.70 -15.75 -2.48
N LEU A 169 9.64 -14.42 -2.53
CA LEU A 169 9.18 -13.68 -3.70
C LEU A 169 10.22 -13.72 -4.82
N SER A 170 11.52 -13.72 -4.53
CA SER A 170 12.58 -13.76 -5.55
C SER A 170 12.60 -15.08 -6.32
N GLY A 171 12.20 -16.19 -5.68
CA GLY A 171 11.93 -17.45 -6.37
C GLY A 171 10.70 -17.42 -7.30
N LEU A 172 9.85 -16.38 -7.22
CA LEU A 172 8.64 -16.21 -8.01
C LEU A 172 8.77 -15.11 -9.07
N MET A 173 9.43 -14.00 -8.72
CA MET A 173 9.51 -12.76 -9.48
C MET A 173 10.99 -12.37 -9.61
N PRO A 174 11.61 -12.53 -10.79
CA PRO A 174 13.05 -12.26 -10.94
C PRO A 174 13.47 -10.83 -10.61
N GLU A 175 12.57 -9.86 -10.81
CA GLU A 175 12.84 -8.43 -10.63
C GLU A 175 12.40 -7.88 -9.25
N VAL A 176 12.11 -8.73 -8.28
CA VAL A 176 11.78 -8.27 -6.92
C VAL A 176 13.06 -7.93 -6.15
N ARG A 177 13.08 -6.75 -5.52
CA ARG A 177 14.17 -6.32 -4.64
C ARG A 177 13.68 -5.32 -3.62
N ALA A 178 14.38 -5.25 -2.49
CA ALA A 178 14.20 -4.16 -1.55
C ALA A 178 14.69 -2.84 -2.14
N LEU A 179 14.01 -1.74 -1.80
CA LEU A 179 14.51 -0.40 -2.05
C LEU A 179 15.65 -0.08 -1.08
N ASP A 180 16.68 0.60 -1.56
CA ASP A 180 17.69 1.22 -0.69
C ASP A 180 17.16 2.50 -0.02
N ASP A 181 17.98 3.19 0.75
CA ASP A 181 17.55 4.40 1.48
C ASP A 181 17.09 5.52 0.54
N ALA A 182 17.84 5.82 -0.53
CA ALA A 182 17.53 6.92 -1.45
C ALA A 182 16.29 6.58 -2.29
N GLU A 183 16.19 5.34 -2.75
CA GLU A 183 15.02 4.82 -3.46
C GLU A 183 13.79 4.80 -2.55
N THR A 184 13.93 4.45 -1.28
CA THR A 184 12.83 4.50 -0.30
C THR A 184 12.32 5.93 -0.15
N LEU A 185 13.21 6.91 0.04
CA LEU A 185 12.81 8.31 0.17
C LEU A 185 12.20 8.86 -1.12
N THR A 186 12.75 8.49 -2.27
CA THR A 186 12.22 8.84 -3.60
C THR A 186 10.81 8.28 -3.78
N PHE A 187 10.61 7.00 -3.48
CA PHE A 187 9.30 6.35 -3.55
C PHE A 187 8.30 7.04 -2.62
N LEU A 188 8.67 7.32 -1.36
CA LEU A 188 7.78 8.00 -0.42
C LEU A 188 7.42 9.41 -0.90
N HIS A 189 8.39 10.18 -1.38
CA HIS A 189 8.15 11.50 -1.98
C HIS A 189 7.18 11.42 -3.17
N ASP A 190 7.37 10.44 -4.07
CA ASP A 190 6.50 10.24 -5.23
C ASP A 190 5.04 9.97 -4.82
N THR A 191 4.80 9.42 -3.62
CA THR A 191 3.45 9.18 -3.09
C THR A 191 2.71 10.44 -2.66
N ILE A 192 3.43 11.54 -2.42
CA ILE A 192 2.90 12.78 -1.83
C ILE A 192 3.24 14.04 -2.61
N SER A 193 3.89 13.90 -3.76
CA SER A 193 4.28 15.01 -4.62
C SER A 193 3.82 14.78 -6.06
N THR A 194 3.65 15.87 -6.79
CA THR A 194 3.44 15.85 -8.25
C THR A 194 4.76 16.03 -9.01
N ARG A 195 5.85 16.34 -8.31
CA ARG A 195 7.18 16.49 -8.90
C ARG A 195 7.91 15.15 -8.76
N ARG A 196 8.40 14.59 -9.86
CA ARG A 196 9.16 13.33 -9.84
C ARG A 196 10.65 13.64 -9.85
N HIS A 197 11.37 13.25 -8.81
CA HIS A 197 12.82 13.40 -8.75
C HIS A 197 13.43 12.47 -7.70
N ALA A 198 14.70 12.10 -7.89
CA ALA A 198 15.43 11.33 -6.89
C ALA A 198 15.67 12.17 -5.63
N VAL A 199 15.47 11.55 -4.47
CA VAL A 199 15.69 12.15 -3.15
C VAL A 199 16.95 11.56 -2.53
N ALA A 200 17.92 12.43 -2.24
CA ALA A 200 19.13 12.04 -1.53
C ALA A 200 18.84 11.80 -0.04
N VAL A 201 19.60 10.88 0.57
CA VAL A 201 19.49 10.60 1.99
C VAL A 201 20.10 11.78 2.78
N PRO A 202 19.35 12.44 3.67
CA PRO A 202 19.89 13.51 4.50
C PRO A 202 20.88 12.94 5.53
N GLU A 203 21.86 13.76 5.93
CA GLU A 203 22.89 13.38 6.92
C GLU A 203 22.26 12.85 8.22
N THR A 204 21.17 13.48 8.66
CA THR A 204 20.32 12.99 9.74
C THR A 204 18.99 12.49 9.15
N PRO A 205 18.78 11.17 9.00
CA PRO A 205 17.58 10.63 8.37
C PRO A 205 16.38 10.59 9.32
N MET A 206 16.01 11.75 9.84
CA MET A 206 14.87 11.97 10.74
C MET A 206 13.98 13.11 10.26
N TYR A 207 12.76 13.16 10.79
CA TYR A 207 11.72 14.11 10.39
C TYR A 207 11.37 13.98 8.91
N LEU A 208 11.29 12.74 8.42
CA LEU A 208 11.02 12.44 7.01
C LEU A 208 9.68 13.00 6.54
N ASP A 209 8.68 13.01 7.42
CA ASP A 209 7.40 13.69 7.22
C ASP A 209 7.54 15.18 6.85
N SER A 210 8.57 15.85 7.35
CA SER A 210 8.83 17.26 7.08
C SER A 210 9.79 17.46 5.91
N VAL A 211 10.81 16.61 5.80
CA VAL A 211 11.85 16.69 4.75
C VAL A 211 11.30 16.34 3.37
N LEU A 212 10.39 15.36 3.28
CA LEU A 212 9.86 14.89 2.00
C LEU A 212 8.72 15.77 1.47
N VAL A 213 8.09 16.59 2.32
CA VAL A 213 6.95 17.40 1.90
C VAL A 213 7.41 18.63 1.15
N ASP A 214 7.02 18.69 -0.11
CA ASP A 214 7.39 19.78 -1.01
C ASP A 214 6.17 20.42 -1.71
N THR A 215 5.00 19.81 -1.54
CA THR A 215 3.76 20.13 -2.24
C THR A 215 2.63 20.33 -1.22
N PRO A 216 1.86 21.43 -1.29
CA PRO A 216 0.74 21.64 -0.36
C PRO A 216 -0.41 20.67 -0.66
N LEU A 217 -1.08 20.19 0.39
CA LEU A 217 -2.33 19.45 0.28
C LEU A 217 -3.50 20.35 0.69
N THR A 218 -4.40 20.63 -0.24
CA THR A 218 -5.67 21.30 0.04
C THR A 218 -6.75 20.24 0.17
N GLY A 219 -7.42 20.19 1.32
CA GLY A 219 -8.57 19.28 1.56
C GLY A 219 -9.91 19.89 1.14
N GLY A 220 -11.01 19.24 1.53
CA GLY A 220 -12.37 19.74 1.29
C GLY A 220 -13.11 18.98 0.17
N LEU A 221 -14.07 19.65 -0.48
CA LEU A 221 -14.88 19.06 -1.56
C LEU A 221 -14.10 18.86 -2.85
N GLU A 222 -13.09 19.71 -3.08
CA GLU A 222 -12.20 19.65 -4.24
C GLU A 222 -10.76 19.50 -3.75
N PRO A 223 -10.37 18.30 -3.28
CA PRO A 223 -9.03 18.10 -2.77
C PRO A 223 -7.99 18.29 -3.89
N MET A 224 -6.89 18.96 -3.56
CA MET A 224 -5.80 19.25 -4.49
C MET A 224 -4.45 18.94 -3.86
N LEU A 225 -3.55 18.38 -4.65
CA LEU A 225 -2.13 18.24 -4.33
C LEU A 225 -1.35 19.21 -5.22
N GLY A 226 -0.88 20.29 -4.63
CA GLY A 226 -0.34 21.43 -5.39
C GLY A 226 -1.44 22.00 -6.29
N ASN A 227 -1.20 21.96 -7.59
CA ASN A 227 -2.13 22.46 -8.60
C ASN A 227 -2.96 21.34 -9.27
N GLN A 228 -2.85 20.09 -8.81
CA GLN A 228 -3.54 18.95 -9.39
C GLN A 228 -4.73 18.52 -8.53
N HIS A 229 -5.89 18.30 -9.15
CA HIS A 229 -7.04 17.74 -8.45
C HIS A 229 -6.83 16.27 -8.11
N LEU A 230 -7.09 15.91 -6.86
CA LEU A 230 -7.13 14.53 -6.42
C LEU A 230 -8.53 13.94 -6.62
N ARG A 231 -8.61 12.85 -7.40
CA ARG A 231 -9.83 12.06 -7.55
C ARG A 231 -9.58 10.67 -6.96
N THR A 232 -10.27 10.37 -5.87
CA THR A 232 -10.09 9.11 -5.13
C THR A 232 -11.31 8.22 -5.27
N LEU A 233 -11.10 6.96 -5.67
CA LEU A 233 -12.12 5.92 -5.67
C LEU A 233 -11.74 4.84 -4.64
N SER A 234 -12.58 4.67 -3.61
CA SER A 234 -12.36 3.66 -2.56
C SER A 234 -13.31 2.48 -2.75
N ILE A 235 -12.74 1.31 -3.04
CA ILE A 235 -13.51 0.06 -3.19
C ILE A 235 -13.40 -0.72 -1.87
N LEU A 236 -14.51 -0.79 -1.13
CA LEU A 236 -14.57 -1.42 0.19
C LEU A 236 -15.15 -2.84 0.19
N GLY A 237 -15.72 -3.27 -0.95
CA GLY A 237 -16.33 -4.59 -1.11
C GLY A 237 -15.46 -5.51 -1.96
N PHE A 238 -15.46 -6.79 -1.63
CA PHE A 238 -14.88 -7.83 -2.48
C PHE A 238 -15.98 -8.52 -3.29
N PRO A 239 -15.71 -8.91 -4.55
CA PRO A 239 -16.63 -9.75 -5.30
C PRO A 239 -16.76 -11.13 -4.64
N ASN A 240 -17.89 -11.80 -4.86
CA ASN A 240 -18.12 -13.16 -4.32
C ASN A 240 -17.16 -14.20 -4.91
N THR A 241 -16.61 -13.93 -6.09
CA THR A 241 -15.62 -14.76 -6.78
C THR A 241 -14.53 -13.86 -7.38
N THR A 242 -13.29 -14.32 -7.36
CA THR A 242 -12.13 -13.63 -7.94
C THR A 242 -11.43 -14.56 -8.93
N ARG A 243 -10.85 -13.99 -9.97
CA ARG A 243 -9.94 -14.67 -10.90
C ARG A 243 -8.65 -13.86 -11.03
N PRO A 244 -7.52 -14.48 -11.40
CA PRO A 244 -6.32 -13.72 -11.77
C PRO A 244 -6.65 -12.65 -12.82
N GLY A 245 -6.03 -11.48 -12.70
CA GLY A 245 -6.24 -10.38 -13.66
C GLY A 245 -7.62 -9.72 -13.62
N VAL A 246 -8.40 -9.84 -12.53
CA VAL A 246 -9.76 -9.24 -12.45
C VAL A 246 -9.78 -7.71 -12.68
N LEU A 247 -8.64 -7.03 -12.50
CA LEU A 247 -8.47 -5.59 -12.72
C LEU A 247 -7.57 -5.25 -13.92
N ASP A 248 -7.35 -6.20 -14.83
CA ASP A 248 -6.40 -6.02 -15.94
C ASP A 248 -6.81 -4.90 -16.92
N ALA A 249 -8.11 -4.59 -17.00
CA ALA A 249 -8.59 -3.43 -17.77
C ALA A 249 -7.98 -2.09 -17.32
N LEU A 250 -7.49 -1.99 -16.07
CA LEU A 250 -6.78 -0.79 -15.60
C LEU A 250 -5.42 -0.60 -16.29
N ASN A 251 -4.74 -1.69 -16.66
CA ASN A 251 -3.45 -1.63 -17.37
C ASN A 251 -3.57 -1.04 -18.79
N HIS A 252 -4.79 -0.93 -19.31
CA HIS A 252 -5.10 -0.46 -20.66
C HIS A 252 -5.65 0.97 -20.69
N GLN A 253 -5.64 1.68 -19.56
CA GLN A 253 -6.14 3.06 -19.50
C GLN A 253 -5.13 4.06 -20.04
N ASP A 254 -5.60 5.08 -20.75
CA ASP A 254 -4.76 6.13 -21.36
C ASP A 254 -4.54 7.32 -20.41
N PHE A 255 -4.51 7.08 -19.10
CA PHE A 255 -4.25 8.10 -18.09
C PHE A 255 -3.44 7.56 -16.92
N THR A 256 -2.72 8.46 -16.25
CA THR A 256 -1.93 8.13 -15.06
C THR A 256 -2.84 7.88 -13.85
N TYR A 257 -2.53 6.86 -13.07
CA TYR A 257 -3.21 6.62 -11.80
C TYR A 257 -2.30 5.89 -10.83
N ARG A 258 -2.68 5.93 -9.56
CA ARG A 258 -2.05 5.16 -8.49
C ARG A 258 -3.10 4.31 -7.81
N TRP A 259 -2.90 3.00 -7.87
CA TRP A 259 -3.79 2.02 -7.28
C TRP A 259 -3.11 1.37 -6.08
N VAL A 260 -3.80 1.31 -4.94
CA VAL A 260 -3.29 0.68 -3.72
C VAL A 260 -4.30 -0.33 -3.20
N THR A 261 -3.87 -1.58 -3.05
CA THR A 261 -4.61 -2.63 -2.35
C THR A 261 -3.97 -2.87 -0.99
N ARG A 262 -4.73 -2.59 0.07
CA ARG A 262 -4.32 -2.88 1.44
C ARG A 262 -4.85 -4.24 1.89
N PHE A 263 -3.96 -5.11 2.33
CA PHE A 263 -4.27 -6.38 2.95
C PHE A 263 -3.76 -6.41 4.39
N ILE A 264 -4.64 -6.71 5.35
CA ILE A 264 -4.29 -6.85 6.77
C ILE A 264 -4.45 -8.33 7.12
N PRO A 265 -3.36 -9.12 7.12
CA PRO A 265 -3.42 -10.48 7.59
C PRO A 265 -3.84 -10.52 9.07
N LEU A 266 -4.58 -11.57 9.42
CA LEU A 266 -5.04 -11.82 10.78
C LEU A 266 -4.79 -13.28 11.11
N ASP A 267 -4.34 -13.54 12.34
CA ASP A 267 -4.29 -14.90 12.85
C ASP A 267 -5.70 -15.47 12.96
N LYS A 268 -5.80 -16.80 12.90
CA LYS A 268 -7.09 -17.52 12.86
C LYS A 268 -8.06 -17.06 13.96
N ALA A 269 -7.57 -16.83 15.17
CA ALA A 269 -8.38 -16.38 16.31
C ALA A 269 -8.94 -14.96 16.08
N GLU A 270 -8.08 -14.02 15.69
CA GLU A 270 -8.48 -12.63 15.41
C GLU A 270 -9.38 -12.52 14.17
N ALA A 271 -9.09 -13.31 13.13
CA ALA A 271 -9.91 -13.40 11.92
C ALA A 271 -11.33 -13.86 12.27
N THR A 272 -11.47 -14.90 13.09
CA THR A 272 -12.78 -15.42 13.52
C THR A 272 -13.57 -14.38 14.32
N LYS A 273 -12.91 -13.65 15.23
CA LYS A 273 -13.52 -12.56 16.01
C LYS A 273 -13.97 -11.43 15.10
N THR A 274 -13.12 -11.02 14.16
CA THR A 274 -13.39 -9.93 13.20
C THR A 274 -14.53 -10.29 12.25
N LEU A 275 -14.54 -11.50 11.68
CA LEU A 275 -15.62 -12.00 10.84
C LEU A 275 -16.94 -12.09 11.60
N THR A 276 -16.93 -12.57 12.85
CA THR A 276 -18.13 -12.60 13.70
C THR A 276 -18.67 -11.18 13.93
N ARG A 277 -17.80 -10.20 14.20
CA ARG A 277 -18.18 -8.80 14.36
C ARG A 277 -18.76 -8.20 13.07
N LEU A 278 -18.10 -8.42 11.93
CA LEU A 278 -18.57 -7.97 10.62
C LEU A 278 -19.92 -8.59 10.27
N ARG A 279 -20.10 -9.89 10.47
CA ARG A 279 -21.38 -10.58 10.28
C ARG A 279 -22.46 -9.97 11.18
N ARG A 280 -22.20 -9.75 12.47
CA ARG A 280 -23.15 -9.11 13.39
C ARG A 280 -23.55 -7.71 12.91
N GLN A 281 -22.59 -6.90 12.47
CA GLN A 281 -22.86 -5.56 11.91
C GLN A 281 -23.73 -5.66 10.64
N TRP A 282 -23.41 -6.55 9.71
CA TRP A 282 -24.22 -6.79 8.51
C TRP A 282 -25.64 -7.25 8.84
N PHE A 283 -25.82 -8.18 9.79
CA PHE A 283 -27.14 -8.62 10.25
C PHE A 283 -27.92 -7.50 10.94
N SER A 284 -27.25 -6.65 11.73
CA SER A 284 -27.89 -5.47 12.34
C SER A 284 -28.35 -4.44 11.30
N LYS A 285 -27.57 -4.24 10.22
CA LYS A 285 -27.95 -3.36 9.10
C LYS A 285 -29.10 -3.94 8.28
N ARG A 286 -29.19 -5.27 8.12
CA ARG A 286 -30.37 -5.92 7.50
C ARG A 286 -31.66 -5.72 8.31
N LYS A 287 -31.60 -5.71 9.65
CA LYS A 287 -32.75 -5.33 10.48
C LYS A 287 -33.19 -3.89 10.22
N SER A 288 -32.26 -2.97 9.92
CA SER A 288 -32.63 -1.58 9.57
C SER A 288 -33.36 -1.48 8.23
N ILE A 289 -33.05 -2.30 7.23
CA ILE A 289 -33.79 -2.30 5.94
C ILE A 289 -35.22 -2.81 6.13
N ALA A 290 -35.42 -3.88 6.91
CA ALA A 290 -36.75 -4.37 7.25
C ALA A 290 -37.54 -3.37 8.11
N ALA A 291 -36.87 -2.61 8.98
CA ALA A 291 -37.47 -1.53 9.76
C ALA A 291 -37.84 -0.32 8.87
N ILE A 292 -36.98 0.07 7.93
CA ILE A 292 -37.22 1.13 6.92
C ILE A 292 -38.39 0.72 6.02
N LEU A 293 -38.43 -0.53 5.53
CA LEU A 293 -39.57 -1.06 4.76
C LEU A 293 -40.86 -1.05 5.57
N ARG A 294 -40.78 -1.39 6.87
CA ARG A 294 -41.94 -1.32 7.76
C ARG A 294 -42.38 0.12 7.96
N GLU A 295 -41.47 1.07 8.17
CA GLU A 295 -41.78 2.50 8.27
C GLU A 295 -42.42 3.06 7.00
N VAL A 296 -41.96 2.66 5.82
CA VAL A 296 -42.56 3.08 4.54
C VAL A 296 -43.99 2.54 4.41
N VAL A 297 -44.21 1.25 4.69
CA VAL A 297 -45.56 0.64 4.65
C VAL A 297 -46.48 1.23 5.73
N THR A 298 -45.96 1.52 6.92
CA THR A 298 -46.76 2.09 8.02
C THR A 298 -47.07 3.58 7.80
N ASN A 299 -46.17 4.33 7.15
CA ASN A 299 -46.43 5.71 6.73
C ASN A 299 -47.43 5.80 5.56
N GLU A 300 -47.43 4.84 4.63
CA GLU A 300 -48.46 4.77 3.59
C GLU A 300 -49.84 4.44 4.17
N LEU A 301 -49.92 3.53 5.16
CA LEU A 301 -51.16 3.23 5.89
C LEU A 301 -51.70 4.43 6.69
N ASN A 302 -50.83 5.26 7.26
CA ASN A 302 -51.24 6.48 7.96
C ASN A 302 -51.65 7.61 7.01
N ARG A 303 -51.15 7.65 5.77
CA ARG A 303 -51.60 8.62 4.74
C ARG A 303 -52.94 8.24 4.10
N ALA A 304 -53.27 6.95 4.03
CA ALA A 304 -54.55 6.48 3.50
C ALA A 304 -55.75 6.66 4.49
N GLY A 305 -55.49 7.04 5.75
CA GLY A 305 -56.53 7.29 6.76
C GLY A 305 -57.01 8.75 6.87
N PHE A 306 -56.50 9.67 6.05
CA PHE A 306 -56.86 11.10 6.07
C PHE A 306 -57.19 11.66 4.68
N ALA A 307 -57.89 10.88 3.86
CA ALA A 307 -58.63 11.40 2.73
C ALA A 307 -60.04 10.80 2.79
N GLY A 308 -61.00 11.64 3.22
CA GLY A 308 -62.42 11.40 2.96
C GLY A 308 -62.77 11.65 1.51
#